data_AF-A0A838ENF4-F1
#
_entry.id   AF-A0A838ENF4-F1
#
_cell.length_a   1.000
_cell.length_b   1.000
_cell.length_c   1.000
_cell.angle_alpha   90.00
_cell.angle_beta   90.00
_cell.angle_gamma   90.00
#
_symmetry.space_group_name_H-M   'P 1'
#
loop_
_entity.id
_entity.type
_entity.pdbx_description
1 polymer ?
#
loop_
_entity_poly.entity_id
_entity_poly.type
_entity_poly.pdbx_seq_one_letter_code
_entity_poly.pdbx_strand_id
1 'polypeptide(L)'
;MDNISYAIDLSLRFLPSVTRDFITTYDAQRARGFEIDKLRGGIFAKIARLAPMIVPVIIGSIVDAEDIINAMELRCFGVGKRTWLIQLHPRRIDLFLILCALFLLVVVTVLNILGNFTLLPGIYFLHTQGIPPAPVTR
;
A
#
# COMPACT_ATOMS: atom_id res chain seq x y z
N MET A 1 -6.51 7.04 17.93
CA MET A 1 -6.04 6.38 16.68
C MET A 1 -6.05 7.33 15.47
N ASP A 2 -6.46 8.57 15.70
CA ASP A 2 -6.90 9.56 14.73
C ASP A 2 -5.69 10.28 14.08
N ASN A 3 -4.59 10.37 14.84
CA ASN A 3 -3.32 10.88 14.35
C ASN A 3 -2.74 9.99 13.24
N ILE A 4 -2.92 8.67 13.33
CA ILE A 4 -2.44 7.73 12.31
C ILE A 4 -3.27 7.88 11.03
N SER A 5 -4.60 7.94 11.15
CA SER A 5 -5.48 8.16 10.00
C SER A 5 -5.17 9.47 9.27
N TYR A 6 -4.95 10.55 10.02
CA TYR A 6 -4.55 11.84 9.42
C TYR A 6 -3.17 11.76 8.76
N ALA A 7 -2.17 11.16 9.41
CA ALA A 7 -0.84 11.03 8.84
C ALA A 7 -0.85 10.23 7.53
N ILE A 8 -1.64 9.15 7.46
CA ILE A 8 -1.79 8.34 6.25
C ILE A 8 -2.49 9.14 5.14
N ASP A 9 -3.65 9.76 5.43
CA ASP A 9 -4.40 10.56 4.45
C ASP A 9 -3.54 11.69 3.86
N LEU A 10 -2.84 12.40 4.75
CA LEU A 10 -1.93 13.46 4.39
C LEU A 10 -0.77 12.94 3.52
N SER A 11 -0.16 11.82 3.91
CA SER A 11 0.93 11.18 3.15
C SER A 11 0.48 10.77 1.74
N LEU A 12 -0.71 10.18 1.62
CA LEU A 12 -1.27 9.77 0.32
C LEU A 12 -1.56 10.98 -0.57
N ARG A 13 -2.00 12.10 0.00
CA ARG A 13 -2.20 13.35 -0.73
C ARG A 13 -0.88 13.99 -1.19
N PHE A 14 0.20 13.86 -0.42
CA PHE A 14 1.50 14.43 -0.78
C PHE A 14 2.35 13.55 -1.69
N LEU A 15 2.13 12.24 -1.67
CA LEU A 15 2.80 11.29 -2.56
C LEU A 15 2.83 11.72 -4.05
N PRO A 16 1.72 12.16 -4.68
CA PRO A 16 1.77 12.63 -6.06
C PRO A 16 2.60 13.90 -6.27
N SER A 17 2.67 14.79 -5.27
CA SER A 17 3.53 15.99 -5.33
C SER A 17 5.00 15.60 -5.29
N VAL A 18 5.39 14.81 -4.28
CA VAL A 18 6.77 14.33 -4.11
C VAL A 18 7.25 13.56 -5.35
N THR A 19 6.36 12.78 -5.96
CA THR A 19 6.66 12.05 -7.20
C THR A 19 6.92 13.01 -8.37
N ARG A 20 6.15 14.10 -8.48
CA ARG A 20 6.37 15.12 -9.50
C ARG A 20 7.70 15.86 -9.30
N ASP A 21 8.05 16.17 -8.06
CA ASP A 21 9.31 16.85 -7.73
C ASP A 21 10.51 15.92 -7.98
N PHE A 22 10.34 14.63 -7.69
CA PHE A 22 11.30 13.60 -8.03
C PHE A 22 11.51 13.49 -9.54
N ILE A 23 10.45 13.44 -10.34
CA ILE A 23 10.54 13.37 -11.82
C ILE A 23 11.20 14.63 -12.38
N THR A 24 10.80 15.81 -11.88
CA THR A 24 11.39 17.09 -12.31
C THR A 24 12.88 17.14 -12.00
N THR A 25 13.27 16.69 -10.81
CA THR A 25 14.68 16.58 -10.41
C THR A 25 15.41 15.53 -11.25
N TYR A 26 14.78 14.39 -11.52
CA TYR A 26 15.33 13.33 -12.36
C TYR A 26 15.67 13.87 -13.76
N ASP A 27 14.73 14.55 -14.39
CA ASP A 27 14.90 15.11 -15.73
C ASP A 27 15.98 16.21 -15.74
N ALA A 28 16.03 17.05 -14.70
CA ALA A 28 17.08 18.05 -14.55
C ALA A 28 18.48 17.45 -14.38
N GLN A 29 18.61 16.37 -13.59
CA GLN A 29 19.89 15.67 -13.45
C GLN A 29 20.28 14.94 -14.74
N ARG A 30 19.31 14.35 -15.43
CA ARG A 30 19.52 13.73 -16.75
C ARG A 30 20.02 14.75 -17.78
N ALA A 31 19.48 15.96 -17.79
CA ALA A 31 19.95 17.06 -18.65
C ALA A 31 21.39 17.50 -18.31
N ARG A 32 21.81 17.37 -17.05
CA ARG A 32 23.20 17.59 -16.60
C ARG A 32 24.14 16.43 -16.97
N GLY A 33 23.67 15.43 -17.71
CA GLY A 33 24.48 14.29 -18.15
C GLY A 33 24.64 13.19 -17.10
N PHE A 34 23.82 13.19 -16.03
CA PHE A 34 23.78 12.05 -15.10
C PHE A 34 23.08 10.86 -15.79
N GLU A 35 23.87 9.89 -16.25
CA GLU A 35 23.37 8.62 -16.78
C GLU A 35 23.23 7.58 -15.66
N ILE A 36 22.00 7.33 -15.22
CA ILE A 36 21.71 6.31 -14.20
C ILE A 36 21.87 4.87 -14.77
N ASP A 37 21.86 4.72 -16.10
CA ASP A 37 22.03 3.42 -16.77
C ASP A 37 23.48 2.90 -16.76
N LYS A 38 24.49 3.77 -16.64
CA LYS A 38 25.91 3.36 -16.58
C LYS A 38 26.42 3.19 -15.15
N LEU A 39 25.60 2.71 -14.22
CA LEU A 39 26.01 2.45 -12.84
C LEU A 39 26.91 1.19 -12.77
N ARG A 40 28.13 1.30 -13.29
CA ARG A 40 29.25 0.39 -13.02
C ARG A 40 29.95 0.80 -11.71
N GLY A 41 30.09 -0.16 -10.80
CA GLY A 41 30.72 0.00 -9.48
C GLY A 41 29.98 -0.77 -8.38
N GLY A 42 30.62 -0.97 -7.21
CA GLY A 42 29.98 -1.61 -6.05
C GLY A 42 28.84 -0.78 -5.43
N ILE A 43 28.15 -1.34 -4.44
CA ILE A 43 26.95 -0.76 -3.79
C ILE A 43 27.20 0.69 -3.29
N PHE A 44 28.36 0.95 -2.68
CA PHE A 44 28.73 2.29 -2.20
C PHE A 44 28.85 3.35 -3.31
N ALA A 45 29.48 2.99 -4.43
CA ALA A 45 29.59 3.89 -5.59
C ALA A 45 28.21 4.17 -6.19
N LYS A 46 27.29 3.20 -6.13
CA LYS A 46 25.89 3.34 -6.57
C LYS A 46 25.14 4.37 -5.73
N ILE A 47 25.27 4.28 -4.39
CA ILE A 47 24.63 5.20 -3.44
C ILE A 47 25.19 6.63 -3.60
N ALA A 48 26.51 6.78 -3.68
CA ALA A 48 27.14 8.09 -3.85
C ALA A 48 26.71 8.79 -5.15
N ARG A 49 26.48 8.03 -6.22
CA ARG A 49 25.99 8.57 -7.52
C ARG A 49 24.51 8.96 -7.52
N LEU A 50 23.71 8.41 -6.61
CA LEU A 50 22.29 8.78 -6.44
C LEU A 50 22.11 9.99 -5.51
N ALA A 51 23.10 10.29 -4.66
CA ALA A 51 23.03 11.40 -3.71
C ALA A 51 22.66 12.77 -4.34
N PRO A 52 23.20 13.19 -5.50
CA PRO A 52 22.85 14.47 -6.12
C PRO A 52 21.38 14.61 -6.55
N MET A 53 20.69 13.49 -6.71
CA MET A 53 19.26 13.45 -7.02
C MET A 53 18.41 13.36 -5.74
N ILE A 54 18.82 12.54 -4.77
CA ILE A 54 18.08 12.29 -3.53
C ILE A 54 18.09 13.54 -2.63
N VAL A 55 19.24 14.18 -2.45
CA VAL A 55 19.41 15.34 -1.57
C VAL A 55 18.42 16.48 -1.89
N PRO A 56 18.32 16.98 -3.13
CA PRO A 56 17.40 18.08 -3.44
C PRO A 56 15.93 17.72 -3.21
N VAL A 57 15.51 16.48 -3.52
CA VAL A 57 14.12 16.05 -3.30
C VAL A 57 13.80 15.98 -1.80
N ILE A 58 14.73 15.47 -0.98
CA ILE A 58 14.56 15.41 0.48
C ILE A 58 14.49 16.82 1.07
N ILE A 59 15.40 17.71 0.70
CA ILE A 59 15.41 19.08 1.22
C ILE A 59 14.11 19.80 0.82
N GLY A 60 13.68 19.68 -0.44
CA GLY A 60 12.39 20.23 -0.88
C GLY A 60 11.21 19.70 -0.06
N SER A 61 11.16 18.38 0.13
CA SER A 61 10.09 17.75 0.92
C SER A 61 10.05 18.21 2.38
N ILE A 62 11.21 18.52 2.98
CA ILE A 62 11.29 19.04 4.36
C ILE A 62 10.74 20.46 4.42
N VAL A 63 11.15 21.33 3.49
CA VAL A 63 10.66 22.71 3.41
C VAL A 63 9.16 22.75 3.19
N ASP A 64 8.65 21.93 2.27
CA ASP A 64 7.21 21.82 2.03
C ASP A 64 6.47 21.37 3.30
N ALA A 65 7.02 20.39 4.02
CA ALA A 65 6.44 19.91 5.27
C ALA A 65 6.40 21.01 6.35
N GLU A 66 7.43 21.83 6.47
CA GLU A 66 7.45 22.98 7.38
C GLU A 66 6.36 23.99 7.03
N ASP A 67 6.20 24.32 5.75
CA ASP A 67 5.14 25.23 5.28
C ASP A 67 3.74 24.68 5.58
N ILE A 68 3.53 23.37 5.39
CA ILE A 68 2.27 22.70 5.71
C ILE A 68 2.00 22.73 7.22
N ILE A 69 3.01 22.42 8.05
CA ILE A 69 2.87 22.43 9.52
C ILE A 69 2.55 23.83 10.01
N ASN A 70 3.26 24.86 9.51
CA ASN A 70 2.98 26.26 9.84
C ASN A 70 1.55 26.65 9.44
N ALA A 71 1.10 26.28 8.25
CA ALA A 71 -0.27 26.54 7.81
C ALA A 71 -1.32 25.81 8.66
N MET A 72 -1.01 24.60 9.14
CA MET A 72 -1.88 23.85 10.04
C MET A 72 -1.95 24.51 11.43
N GLU A 73 -0.82 24.98 11.96
CA GLU A 73 -0.77 25.69 13.25
C GLU A 73 -1.56 27.00 13.20
N LEU A 74 -1.43 27.78 12.12
CA LEU A 74 -2.23 28.99 11.89
C LEU A 74 -3.74 28.73 11.84
N ARG A 75 -4.16 27.52 11.44
CA ARG A 75 -5.56 27.08 11.44
C ARG A 75 -5.97 26.43 12.76
N CYS A 76 -5.15 26.55 13.81
CA CYS A 76 -5.33 25.94 15.12
C CYS A 76 -5.53 24.42 15.06
N PHE A 77 -4.90 23.74 14.10
CA PHE A 77 -5.05 22.30 13.93
C PHE A 77 -4.45 21.55 15.13
N GLY A 78 -5.26 20.69 15.76
CA GLY A 78 -4.85 19.96 16.97
C GLY A 78 -5.25 20.64 18.28
N VAL A 79 -5.82 21.85 18.23
CA VAL A 79 -6.37 22.53 19.41
C VAL A 79 -7.88 22.24 19.50
N GLY A 80 -8.28 21.48 20.53
CA GLY A 80 -9.70 21.18 20.82
C GLY A 80 -10.23 19.86 20.23
N LYS A 81 -11.54 19.63 20.39
CA LYS A 81 -12.22 18.42 19.90
C LYS A 81 -12.39 18.48 18.38
N ARG A 82 -11.90 17.47 17.65
CA ARG A 82 -12.05 17.39 16.19
C ARG A 82 -13.45 16.96 15.77
N THR A 83 -13.93 17.57 14.69
CA THR A 83 -15.16 17.18 13.98
C THR A 83 -14.81 16.62 12.60
N TRP A 84 -15.45 15.51 12.22
CA TRP A 84 -15.26 14.89 10.90
C TRP A 84 -16.25 15.46 9.89
N LEU A 85 -15.74 16.07 8.82
CA LEU A 85 -16.58 16.61 7.74
C LEU A 85 -17.13 15.50 6.83
N ILE A 86 -16.29 14.50 6.53
CA ILE A 86 -16.66 13.35 5.70
C ILE A 86 -17.08 12.22 6.64
N GLN A 87 -18.37 11.94 6.67
CA GLN A 87 -18.94 10.84 7.45
C GLN A 87 -19.39 9.74 6.50
N LEU A 88 -18.82 8.55 6.68
CA LEU A 88 -19.19 7.38 5.88
C LEU A 88 -20.55 6.87 6.38
N HIS A 89 -21.56 6.98 5.53
CA HIS A 89 -22.89 6.47 5.84
C HIS A 89 -22.99 5.01 5.40
N PRO A 90 -23.33 4.08 6.31
CA PRO A 90 -23.46 2.68 5.95
C PRO A 90 -24.55 2.51 4.91
N ARG A 91 -24.22 1.95 3.75
CA ARG A 91 -25.19 1.70 2.70
C ARG A 91 -25.86 0.36 2.94
N ARG A 92 -27.13 0.22 2.58
CA ARG A 92 -27.87 -1.06 2.69
C ARG A 92 -27.18 -2.20 1.92
N ILE A 93 -26.44 -1.85 0.87
CA ILE A 93 -25.63 -2.78 0.07
C ILE A 93 -24.49 -3.35 0.92
N ASP A 94 -23.85 -2.53 1.76
CA ASP A 94 -22.76 -2.99 2.63
C ASP A 94 -23.28 -4.05 3.62
N LEU A 95 -24.47 -3.83 4.17
CA LEU A 95 -25.12 -4.80 5.06
C LEU A 95 -25.45 -6.11 4.32
N PHE A 96 -25.99 -6.02 3.11
CA PHE A 96 -26.28 -7.21 2.30
C PHE A 96 -25.02 -7.99 1.94
N LEU A 97 -23.93 -7.31 1.59
CA LEU A 97 -22.63 -7.92 1.29
C LEU A 97 -22.04 -8.62 2.52
N ILE A 98 -22.11 -7.97 3.69
CA ILE A 98 -21.64 -8.57 4.96
C ILE A 98 -22.45 -9.83 5.29
N LEU A 99 -23.78 -9.78 5.16
CA LEU A 99 -24.64 -10.94 5.40
C LEU A 99 -24.37 -12.08 4.42
N CYS A 100 -24.18 -11.76 3.14
CA CYS A 100 -23.86 -12.76 2.12
C CYS A 100 -22.48 -13.39 2.36
N ALA A 101 -21.47 -12.59 2.75
CA ALA A 101 -20.14 -13.09 3.09
C ALA A 101 -20.17 -13.99 4.34
N LEU A 102 -20.92 -13.59 5.37
CA LEU A 102 -21.11 -14.39 6.59
C LEU A 102 -21.82 -15.71 6.27
N PHE A 103 -22.89 -15.66 5.46
CA PHE A 103 -23.61 -16.85 5.04
C PHE A 103 -22.70 -17.82 4.28
N LEU A 104 -21.92 -17.33 3.31
CA LEU A 104 -20.98 -18.15 2.56
C LEU A 104 -19.92 -18.78 3.49
N LEU A 105 -19.37 -18.01 4.43
CA LEU A 105 -18.41 -18.51 5.41
C LEU A 105 -19.01 -19.66 6.23
N VAL A 106 -20.21 -19.47 6.78
CA VAL A 106 -20.90 -20.51 7.56
C VAL A 106 -21.15 -21.76 6.72
N VAL A 107 -21.64 -21.60 5.48
CA VAL A 107 -21.88 -22.73 4.58
C VAL A 107 -20.59 -23.51 4.31
N VAL A 108 -19.49 -22.84 4.02
CA VAL A 108 -18.18 -23.48 3.78
C VAL A 108 -17.69 -24.19 5.04
N THR A 109 -17.77 -23.57 6.21
CA THR A 109 -17.32 -24.17 7.48
C THR A 109 -18.17 -25.39 7.85
N VAL A 110 -19.49 -25.31 7.69
CA VAL A 110 -20.40 -26.43 7.95
C VAL A 110 -20.15 -27.59 6.98
N LEU A 111 -19.99 -27.31 5.68
CA LEU A 111 -19.64 -28.32 4.68
C LEU A 111 -18.28 -28.99 4.96
N ASN A 112 -17.31 -28.23 5.46
CA ASN A 112 -16.00 -28.75 5.88
C ASN A 112 -16.12 -29.69 7.09
N ILE A 113 -16.91 -29.33 8.10
CA ILE A 113 -17.11 -30.13 9.32
C ILE A 113 -17.93 -31.40 9.05
N LEU A 114 -18.92 -31.35 8.14
CA LEU A 114 -19.72 -32.52 7.76
C LEU A 114 -18.96 -33.52 6.86
N GLY A 115 -17.68 -33.29 6.56
CA GLY A 115 -16.84 -34.24 5.81
C GLY A 115 -17.20 -34.40 4.34
N ASN A 116 -18.08 -33.55 3.80
CA ASN A 116 -18.59 -33.66 2.44
C ASN A 116 -17.74 -32.85 1.44
N PHE A 117 -16.42 -33.04 1.48
CA PHE A 117 -15.43 -32.36 0.61
C PHE A 117 -15.60 -32.71 -0.88
N THR A 118 -16.43 -33.70 -1.21
CA THR A 118 -16.68 -34.24 -2.55
C THR A 118 -17.72 -33.48 -3.37
N LEU A 119 -18.48 -32.52 -2.81
CA LEU A 119 -19.53 -31.80 -3.56
C LEU A 119 -19.06 -30.52 -4.26
N LEU A 120 -17.80 -30.09 -4.08
CA LEU A 120 -17.15 -29.06 -4.91
C LEU A 120 -16.13 -29.73 -5.85
N PRO A 121 -16.54 -30.17 -7.06
CA PRO A 121 -15.64 -30.84 -8.00
C PRO A 121 -14.40 -30.01 -8.38
N GLY A 122 -14.43 -28.68 -8.20
CA GLY A 122 -13.29 -27.80 -8.48
C GLY A 122 -12.13 -27.88 -7.48
N ILE A 123 -12.37 -28.17 -6.19
CA ILE A 123 -11.31 -28.23 -5.17
C ILE A 123 -10.70 -29.64 -5.11
N TYR A 124 -11.51 -30.68 -5.35
CA TYR A 124 -11.04 -32.07 -5.45
C TYR A 124 -10.06 -32.29 -6.62
N PHE A 125 -10.29 -31.59 -7.74
CA PHE A 125 -9.43 -31.66 -8.93
C PHE A 125 -8.03 -31.06 -8.72
N LEU A 126 -7.89 -30.07 -7.83
CA LEU A 126 -6.59 -29.45 -7.48
C LEU A 126 -5.74 -30.32 -6.55
N HIS A 127 -6.37 -31.15 -5.71
CA HIS A 127 -5.65 -32.04 -4.79
C HIS A 127 -5.08 -33.29 -5.50
N THR A 128 -5.77 -33.83 -6.51
CA THR A 128 -5.34 -35.06 -7.20
C THR A 128 -4.17 -34.88 -8.18
N GLN A 129 -3.82 -33.65 -8.56
CA GLN A 129 -2.72 -33.36 -9.50
C GLN A 129 -1.39 -33.03 -8.81
N GLY A 130 -1.33 -33.05 -7.47
CA GLY A 130 -0.21 -32.46 -6.72
C GLY A 130 0.95 -33.38 -6.33
N ILE A 131 0.73 -34.67 -6.06
CA ILE A 131 1.81 -35.58 -5.61
C ILE A 131 1.47 -37.03 -6.03
N PRO A 132 2.22 -37.67 -6.94
CA PRO A 132 2.07 -39.10 -7.18
C PRO A 132 2.60 -39.90 -5.97
N PRO A 133 1.83 -40.77 -5.32
CA PRO A 133 2.35 -41.63 -4.26
C PRO A 133 3.29 -42.70 -4.86
N ALA A 134 4.48 -42.84 -4.25
CA ALA A 134 5.50 -43.82 -4.67
C ALA A 134 4.99 -45.27 -4.53
N PRO A 135 5.33 -46.17 -5.47
CA PRO A 135 4.82 -47.53 -5.47
C PRO A 135 5.50 -48.35 -4.37
N VAL A 136 4.70 -48.89 -3.44
CA VAL A 136 5.15 -49.88 -2.47
C VAL A 136 5.06 -51.27 -3.12
N THR A 137 6.22 -51.85 -3.45
CA THR A 137 6.35 -53.28 -3.78
C THR A 137 6.24 -54.12 -2.50
N ARG A 138 5.45 -55.18 -2.56
CA ARG A 138 5.22 -56.17 -1.49
C ARG A 138 6.50 -56.80 -0.96
#